data_AF-A0A6I7PF83-F1
#
_entry.id   AF-A0A6I7PF83-F1
#
_cell.length_a   1.000
_cell.length_b   1.000
_cell.length_c   1.000
_cell.angle_alpha   90.00
_cell.angle_beta   90.00
_cell.angle_gamma   90.00
#
_symmetry.space_group_name_H-M   'P 1'
#
loop_
_entity.id
_entity.type
_entity.pdbx_description
1 polymer ?
#
loop_
_entity_poly.entity_id
_entity_poly.type
_entity_poly.pdbx_seq_one_letter_code
_entity_poly.pdbx_strand_id
1 'polypeptide(L)'
;MYRKYHFQARIEILRVRCRTCRVTHALIPSFSLPGTSIGTEEAEAYLIARAEGVSRGKAGGILRAHGMSEGYPKRLERTFAATVQIGKALLGGMGEVEQHGLAWVHSVCGGTQRPLYQINTFGMDHGLNGLCFCRRWLLKYDRFAVGGQRSHNVGSAVRWPARVDSG
;
A
#
# COMPACT_ATOMS: atom_id res chain seq x y z
N MET A 1 13.76 -1.61 7.12
CA MET A 1 12.89 -2.69 6.61
C MET A 1 13.01 -3.88 7.54
N TYR A 2 11.93 -4.59 7.86
CA TYR A 2 12.01 -5.85 8.60
C TYR A 2 10.93 -6.83 8.12
N ARG A 3 11.13 -8.12 8.39
CA ARG A 3 10.22 -9.19 7.96
C ARG A 3 9.46 -9.73 9.16
N LYS A 4 8.17 -10.03 8.98
CA LYS A 4 7.34 -10.77 9.93
C LYS A 4 6.64 -11.91 9.22
N TYR A 5 6.26 -12.94 9.95
CA TYR A 5 5.34 -13.95 9.46
C TYR A 5 3.91 -13.55 9.83
N HIS A 6 3.01 -13.60 8.86
CA HIS A 6 1.57 -13.55 9.05
C HIS A 6 1.02 -14.92 8.66
N PHE A 7 0.67 -15.72 9.66
CA PHE A 7 0.51 -17.17 9.52
C PHE A 7 1.73 -17.81 8.85
N GLN A 8 1.55 -18.47 7.70
CA GLN A 8 2.62 -19.12 6.94
C GLN A 8 3.30 -18.17 5.93
N ALA A 9 2.75 -16.99 5.70
CA ALA A 9 3.27 -16.04 4.72
C ALA A 9 4.30 -15.09 5.35
N ARG A 10 5.46 -14.93 4.70
CA ARG A 10 6.46 -13.94 5.09
C ARG A 10 6.12 -12.59 4.48
N ILE A 11 5.80 -11.60 5.32
CA ILE A 11 5.45 -10.24 4.91
C ILE A 11 6.62 -9.28 5.16
N GLU A 12 6.81 -8.34 4.24
CA GLU A 12 7.78 -7.26 4.39
C GLU A 12 7.09 -6.03 4.97
N ILE A 13 7.68 -5.48 6.05
CA ILE A 13 7.17 -4.30 6.73
C ILE A 13 8.20 -3.18 6.61
N LEU A 14 7.75 -2.10 5.99
CA LEU A 14 8.52 -0.88 5.82
C LEU A 14 8.13 0.09 6.92
N ARG A 15 9.10 0.48 7.75
CA ARG A 15 8.91 1.55 8.73
C ARG A 15 9.29 2.87 8.10
N VAL A 16 8.34 3.79 7.99
CA VAL A 16 8.55 5.11 7.41
C VAL A 16 8.17 6.18 8.42
N ARG A 17 8.99 7.21 8.58
CA ARG A 17 8.65 8.34 9.43
C ARG A 17 7.90 9.38 8.61
N CYS A 18 6.65 9.63 8.95
CA CYS A 18 5.84 10.63 8.26
C CYS A 18 6.39 12.04 8.51
N ARG A 19 6.58 12.83 7.45
CA ARG A 19 6.98 14.24 7.57
C ARG A 19 5.89 15.11 8.19
N THR A 20 4.61 14.82 7.90
CA THR A 20 3.46 15.58 8.42
C THR A 20 3.19 15.33 9.91
N CYS A 21 2.89 14.09 10.32
CA CYS A 21 2.54 13.80 11.72
C CYS A 21 3.75 13.44 12.61
N ARG A 22 4.96 13.34 12.05
CA ARG A 22 6.21 12.97 12.73
C ARG A 22 6.24 11.55 13.35
N VAL A 23 5.17 10.76 13.23
CA VAL A 23 5.04 9.38 13.71
C VAL A 23 5.68 8.38 12.73
N THR A 24 6.17 7.25 13.26
CA THR A 24 6.65 6.12 12.44
C THR A 24 5.47 5.20 12.07
N HIS A 25 5.19 5.06 10.78
CA HIS A 25 4.17 4.17 10.24
C HIS A 25 4.79 2.86 9.77
N ALA A 26 4.02 1.77 9.87
CA ALA A 26 4.32 0.52 9.22
C ALA A 26 3.51 0.45 7.92
N LEU A 27 4.20 0.32 6.79
CA LEU A 27 3.62 0.04 5.48
C LEU A 27 3.86 -1.43 5.16
N ILE A 28 2.82 -2.12 4.72
CA ILE A 28 2.88 -3.54 4.34
C ILE A 28 2.37 -3.65 2.91
N PRO A 29 3.27 -3.50 1.90
CA PRO A 29 2.86 -3.31 0.50
C PRO A 29 2.08 -4.50 -0.06
N SER A 30 2.35 -5.70 0.46
CA SER A 30 1.74 -6.96 0.04
C SER A 30 0.42 -7.29 0.74
N PHE A 31 0.06 -6.56 1.79
CA PHE A 31 -1.01 -6.98 2.70
C PHE A 31 -2.04 -5.86 2.97
N SER A 32 -1.57 -4.64 3.24
CA SER A 32 -2.48 -3.54 3.62
C SER A 32 -2.75 -2.64 2.43
N LEU A 33 -4.00 -2.63 1.94
CA LEU A 33 -4.55 -1.55 1.15
C LEU A 33 -5.18 -0.52 2.14
N PRO A 34 -4.51 0.61 2.44
CA PRO A 34 -4.88 1.41 3.60
C PRO A 34 -6.21 2.16 3.47
N GLY A 35 -7.29 1.56 3.97
CA GLY A 35 -8.64 2.13 3.90
C GLY A 35 -9.65 1.22 3.23
N THR A 36 -9.24 0.01 2.84
CA THR A 36 -10.10 -1.10 2.47
C THR A 36 -10.13 -2.14 3.59
N SER A 37 -11.21 -2.92 3.66
CA SER A 37 -11.32 -4.07 4.57
C SER A 37 -10.88 -5.37 3.89
N ILE A 38 -10.26 -5.28 2.71
CA ILE A 38 -9.82 -6.41 1.91
C ILE A 38 -8.32 -6.37 1.66
N GLY A 39 -7.73 -7.54 1.50
CA GLY A 39 -6.32 -7.70 1.18
C GLY A 39 -5.97 -7.24 -0.24
N THR A 40 -4.67 -7.14 -0.49
CA THR A 40 -4.14 -6.69 -1.79
C THR A 40 -4.43 -7.73 -2.88
N GLU A 41 -4.36 -9.02 -2.54
CA GLU A 41 -4.54 -10.13 -3.47
C GLU A 41 -5.96 -10.21 -4.02
N GLU A 42 -6.98 -10.08 -3.18
CA GLU A 42 -8.37 -10.13 -3.61
C GLU A 42 -8.74 -8.92 -4.46
N ALA A 43 -8.17 -7.75 -4.14
CA ALA A 43 -8.33 -6.54 -4.94
C ALA A 43 -7.63 -6.68 -6.31
N GLU A 44 -6.40 -7.24 -6.34
CA GLU A 44 -5.68 -7.52 -7.58
C GLU A 44 -6.44 -8.51 -8.47
N ALA A 45 -6.87 -9.63 -7.91
CA ALA A 45 -7.65 -10.65 -8.63
C ALA A 45 -8.92 -10.05 -9.24
N TYR A 46 -9.63 -9.21 -8.48
CA TYR A 46 -10.79 -8.49 -9.00
C TYR A 46 -10.44 -7.55 -10.16
N LEU A 47 -9.40 -6.71 -10.01
CA LEU A 47 -9.03 -5.72 -11.03
C LEU A 47 -8.51 -6.39 -12.31
N ILE A 48 -7.75 -7.48 -12.18
CA ILE A 48 -7.26 -8.29 -13.31
C ILE A 48 -8.45 -8.86 -14.08
N ALA A 49 -9.38 -9.54 -13.40
CA ALA A 49 -10.57 -10.08 -14.04
C ALA A 49 -11.39 -8.99 -14.76
N ARG A 50 -11.49 -7.79 -14.16
CA ARG A 50 -12.15 -6.64 -14.80
C ARG A 50 -11.43 -6.14 -16.05
N ALA A 51 -10.10 -6.14 -16.05
CA ALA A 51 -9.30 -5.77 -17.22
C ALA A 51 -9.41 -6.81 -18.35
N GLU A 52 -9.61 -8.08 -18.01
CA GLU A 52 -9.87 -9.17 -18.96
C GLU A 52 -11.32 -9.20 -19.49
N GLY A 53 -12.14 -8.21 -19.14
CA GLY A 53 -13.51 -8.10 -19.64
C GLY A 53 -14.57 -8.86 -18.82
N VAL A 54 -14.20 -9.50 -17.71
CA VAL A 54 -15.17 -10.19 -16.84
C VAL A 54 -16.15 -9.17 -16.25
N SER A 55 -17.45 -9.48 -16.25
CA SER A 55 -18.47 -8.58 -15.70
C SER A 55 -18.25 -8.28 -14.22
N ARG A 56 -18.66 -7.08 -13.78
CA ARG A 56 -18.57 -6.67 -12.36
C ARG A 56 -19.24 -7.66 -11.42
N GLY A 57 -20.41 -8.19 -11.81
CA GLY A 57 -21.14 -9.19 -11.04
C GLY A 57 -20.35 -10.47 -10.84
N LYS A 58 -19.71 -10.98 -11.89
CA LYS A 58 -18.91 -12.20 -11.86
C LYS A 58 -17.57 -12.00 -11.12
N ALA A 59 -16.82 -10.96 -11.47
CA ALA A 59 -15.55 -10.64 -10.80
C ALA A 59 -15.73 -10.32 -9.31
N GLY A 60 -16.83 -9.64 -8.94
CA GLY A 60 -17.16 -9.31 -7.56
C GLY A 60 -17.59 -10.50 -6.70
N GLY A 61 -17.71 -11.71 -7.27
CA GLY A 61 -18.07 -12.92 -6.52
C GLY A 61 -17.11 -13.21 -5.36
N ILE A 62 -15.80 -13.08 -5.60
CA ILE A 62 -14.76 -13.26 -4.57
C ILE A 62 -14.96 -12.22 -3.45
N LEU A 63 -15.19 -10.95 -3.81
CA LEU A 63 -15.39 -9.87 -2.85
C LEU A 63 -16.63 -10.13 -1.96
N ARG A 64 -17.72 -10.62 -2.56
CA ARG A 64 -18.94 -11.00 -1.81
C ARG A 64 -18.71 -12.22 -0.92
N ALA A 65 -17.95 -13.21 -1.35
CA ALA A 65 -17.59 -14.37 -0.54
C ALA A 65 -16.81 -13.98 0.73
N HIS A 66 -16.06 -12.88 0.67
CA HIS A 66 -15.40 -12.25 1.81
C HIS A 66 -16.29 -11.27 2.59
N GLY A 67 -17.62 -11.27 2.37
CA GLY A 67 -18.59 -10.46 3.12
C GLY A 67 -18.68 -8.99 2.70
N MET A 68 -18.11 -8.61 1.56
CA MET A 68 -18.19 -7.22 1.08
C MET A 68 -19.58 -6.90 0.51
N SER A 69 -20.03 -5.66 0.69
CA SER A 69 -21.33 -5.19 0.17
C SER A 69 -21.38 -5.19 -1.36
N GLU A 70 -22.58 -5.26 -1.92
CA GLU A 70 -22.78 -5.27 -3.39
C GLU A 70 -22.23 -4.03 -4.09
N GLY A 71 -22.21 -2.88 -3.41
CA GLY A 71 -21.65 -1.63 -3.91
C GLY A 71 -20.12 -1.54 -3.85
N TYR A 72 -19.47 -2.46 -3.12
CA TYR A 72 -18.02 -2.44 -2.89
C TYR A 72 -17.19 -2.54 -4.19
N PRO A 73 -17.49 -3.42 -5.16
CA PRO A 73 -16.74 -3.49 -6.41
C PRO A 73 -16.71 -2.17 -7.19
N LYS A 74 -17.86 -1.46 -7.24
CA LYS A 74 -17.95 -0.14 -7.88
C LYS A 74 -17.11 0.91 -7.14
N ARG A 75 -17.10 0.87 -5.81
CA ARG A 75 -16.24 1.75 -5.00
C ARG A 75 -14.76 1.45 -5.24
N LEU A 76 -14.38 0.18 -5.28
CA LEU A 76 -13.01 -0.26 -5.54
C LEU A 76 -12.50 0.26 -6.90
N GLU A 77 -13.28 0.08 -7.98
CA GLU A 77 -12.97 0.61 -9.31
C GLU A 77 -12.79 2.14 -9.30
N ARG A 78 -13.69 2.88 -8.64
CA ARG A 78 -13.60 4.35 -8.56
C ARG A 78 -12.35 4.80 -7.80
N THR A 79 -12.04 4.16 -6.67
CA THR A 79 -10.85 4.48 -5.89
C THR A 79 -9.58 4.14 -6.66
N PHE A 80 -9.57 3.03 -7.40
CA PHE A 80 -8.45 2.68 -8.26
C PHE A 80 -8.25 3.67 -9.42
N ALA A 81 -9.33 4.09 -10.08
CA ALA A 81 -9.25 5.09 -11.14
C ALA A 81 -8.70 6.43 -10.61
N ALA A 82 -9.20 6.91 -9.47
CA ALA A 82 -8.69 8.13 -8.82
C ALA A 82 -7.21 8.00 -8.45
N THR A 83 -6.83 6.85 -7.93
CA THR A 83 -5.43 6.50 -7.61
C THR A 83 -4.54 6.58 -8.85
N VAL A 84 -4.95 6.03 -9.98
CA VAL A 84 -4.18 6.07 -11.23
C VAL A 84 -3.97 7.51 -11.70
N GLN A 85 -5.00 8.36 -11.62
CA GLN A 85 -4.86 9.78 -11.99
C GLN A 85 -3.88 10.52 -11.09
N ILE A 86 -3.92 10.25 -9.77
CA ILE A 86 -2.96 10.82 -8.82
C ILE A 86 -1.55 10.28 -9.09
N GLY A 87 -1.43 8.98 -9.37
CA GLY A 87 -0.17 8.33 -9.73
C GLY A 87 0.48 8.98 -10.94
N LYS A 88 -0.28 9.26 -12.01
CA LYS A 88 0.20 9.99 -13.19
C LYS A 88 0.73 11.38 -12.86
N ALA A 89 0.05 12.11 -11.98
CA ALA A 89 0.48 13.45 -11.57
C ALA A 89 1.74 13.42 -10.70
N LEU A 90 1.90 12.39 -9.86
CA LEU A 90 3.05 12.25 -8.96
C LEU A 90 4.28 11.65 -9.63
N LEU A 91 4.08 10.74 -10.58
CA LEU A 91 5.12 10.07 -11.36
C LEU A 91 5.18 10.64 -12.79
N GLY A 92 5.28 11.97 -12.88
CA GLY A 92 5.31 12.67 -14.16
C GLY A 92 6.40 12.12 -15.09
N GLY A 93 6.02 11.77 -16.32
CA GLY A 93 6.92 11.17 -17.31
C GLY A 93 7.12 9.66 -17.18
N MET A 94 6.43 8.99 -16.24
CA MET A 94 6.47 7.53 -16.10
C MET A 94 5.21 6.87 -16.62
N GLY A 95 5.41 5.86 -17.49
CA GLY A 95 4.33 5.15 -18.17
C GLY A 95 3.62 5.99 -19.23
N GLU A 96 2.66 5.36 -19.89
CA GLU A 96 1.94 5.97 -21.01
C GLU A 96 0.73 6.78 -20.52
N VAL A 97 0.76 8.10 -20.74
CA VAL A 97 -0.23 9.04 -20.19
C VAL A 97 -1.65 8.74 -20.67
N GLU A 98 -1.81 8.20 -21.87
CA GLU A 98 -3.12 7.85 -22.45
C GLU A 98 -3.71 6.56 -21.86
N GLN A 99 -2.89 5.70 -21.24
CA GLN A 99 -3.37 4.42 -20.72
C GLN A 99 -4.16 4.58 -19.41
N HIS A 100 -5.04 3.63 -19.10
CA HIS A 100 -5.92 3.70 -17.93
C HIS A 100 -5.86 2.42 -17.09
N GLY A 101 -6.21 2.53 -15.81
CA GLY A 101 -6.33 1.38 -14.92
C GLY A 101 -5.04 0.54 -14.87
N LEU A 102 -5.17 -0.78 -15.06
CA LEU A 102 -4.04 -1.70 -15.04
C LEU A 102 -3.10 -1.53 -16.24
N ALA A 103 -3.58 -1.05 -17.40
CA ALA A 103 -2.71 -0.80 -18.53
C ALA A 103 -1.63 0.25 -18.16
N TRP A 104 -2.05 1.36 -17.56
CA TRP A 104 -1.10 2.36 -17.07
C TRP A 104 -0.13 1.78 -16.02
N VAL A 105 -0.64 0.99 -15.07
CA VAL A 105 0.22 0.32 -14.07
C VAL A 105 1.27 -0.55 -14.76
N HIS A 106 0.89 -1.32 -15.78
CA HIS A 106 1.82 -2.14 -16.55
C HIS A 106 2.83 -1.31 -17.34
N SER A 107 2.47 -0.13 -17.85
CA SER A 107 3.44 0.75 -18.52
C SER A 107 4.49 1.32 -17.57
N VAL A 108 4.17 1.46 -16.27
CA VAL A 108 5.11 1.95 -15.26
C VAL A 108 5.99 0.82 -14.71
N CYS A 109 5.39 -0.33 -14.38
CA CYS A 109 6.04 -1.41 -13.62
C CYS A 109 6.37 -2.67 -14.44
N GLY A 110 5.91 -2.75 -15.68
CA GLY A 110 5.87 -3.99 -16.46
C GLY A 110 4.61 -4.82 -16.20
N GLY A 111 4.34 -5.79 -17.08
CA GLY A 111 3.23 -6.73 -16.91
C GLY A 111 3.50 -7.73 -15.78
N THR A 112 2.54 -7.90 -14.87
CA THR A 112 2.73 -8.75 -13.68
C THR A 112 1.41 -9.36 -13.19
N GLN A 113 1.53 -10.44 -12.42
CA GLN A 113 0.41 -11.03 -11.66
C GLN A 113 0.07 -10.24 -10.39
N ARG A 114 0.93 -9.30 -9.98
CA ARG A 114 0.80 -8.52 -8.73
C ARG A 114 0.88 -7.00 -8.99
N PRO A 115 -0.05 -6.42 -9.77
CA PRO A 115 0.08 -5.05 -10.25
C PRO A 115 -0.03 -3.99 -9.14
N LEU A 116 -0.89 -4.19 -8.13
CA LEU A 116 -1.02 -3.24 -7.02
C LEU A 116 0.20 -3.30 -6.10
N TYR A 117 0.72 -4.49 -5.85
CA TYR A 117 1.96 -4.67 -5.09
C TYR A 117 3.14 -3.97 -5.78
N GLN A 118 3.30 -4.16 -7.08
CA GLN A 118 4.40 -3.57 -7.82
C GLN A 118 4.33 -2.05 -7.87
N ILE A 119 3.19 -1.45 -8.21
CA ILE A 119 3.08 0.02 -8.23
C ILE A 119 3.24 0.64 -6.85
N ASN A 120 2.82 -0.06 -5.78
CA ASN A 120 3.07 0.39 -4.41
C ASN A 120 4.57 0.32 -4.07
N THR A 121 5.24 -0.75 -4.45
CA THR A 121 6.69 -0.93 -4.29
C THR A 121 7.46 0.15 -5.04
N PHE A 122 7.15 0.31 -6.32
CA PHE A 122 7.70 1.34 -7.19
C PHE A 122 7.51 2.75 -6.61
N GLY A 123 6.30 3.07 -6.15
CA GLY A 123 6.02 4.34 -5.49
C GLY A 123 6.94 4.60 -4.29
N MET A 124 7.19 3.60 -3.44
CA MET A 124 8.08 3.75 -2.29
C MET A 124 9.56 3.86 -2.65
N ASP A 125 9.97 3.27 -3.78
CA ASP A 125 11.32 3.50 -4.34
C ASP A 125 11.49 4.94 -4.84
N HIS A 126 10.38 5.58 -5.22
CA HIS A 126 10.34 7.00 -5.60
C HIS A 126 9.92 7.93 -4.44
N GLY A 127 9.95 7.44 -3.20
CA GLY A 127 9.66 8.23 -2.00
C GLY A 127 8.17 8.57 -1.79
N LEU A 128 7.27 7.95 -2.54
CA LEU A 128 5.82 8.08 -2.41
C LEU A 128 5.26 7.02 -1.45
N ASN A 129 4.26 7.40 -0.66
CA ASN A 129 3.49 6.40 0.09
C ASN A 129 2.65 5.56 -0.89
N GLY A 130 2.53 4.26 -0.62
CA GLY A 130 1.87 3.25 -1.49
C GLY A 130 0.76 3.86 -2.34
N LEU A 131 1.01 3.96 -3.65
CA LEU A 131 0.17 4.73 -4.56
C LEU A 131 -1.28 4.24 -4.51
N CYS A 132 -1.50 2.94 -4.51
CA CYS A 132 -2.83 2.38 -4.51
C CYS A 132 -3.46 2.30 -3.12
N PHE A 133 -4.65 2.89 -3.00
CA PHE A 133 -5.55 2.78 -1.86
C PHE A 133 -5.01 3.34 -0.53
N CYS A 134 -4.06 4.28 -0.54
CA CYS A 134 -3.69 5.00 0.69
C CYS A 134 -4.67 6.14 1.02
N ARG A 135 -5.34 6.09 2.19
CA ARG A 135 -6.22 7.17 2.71
C ARG A 135 -5.57 8.55 2.80
N ARG A 136 -4.26 8.59 3.06
CA ARG A 136 -3.47 9.82 3.04
C ARG A 136 -2.27 9.57 2.16
N TRP A 137 -2.24 10.26 1.02
CA TRP A 137 -1.04 10.51 0.23
C TRP A 137 -0.12 11.33 1.13
N LEU A 138 0.58 10.64 2.03
CA LEU A 138 1.60 11.24 2.87
C LEU A 138 2.72 11.62 1.92
N LEU A 139 2.64 12.86 1.44
CA LEU A 139 3.54 13.43 0.47
C LEU A 139 4.95 13.36 1.03
N LYS A 140 5.76 12.51 0.39
CA LYS A 140 7.21 12.37 0.54
C LYS A 140 7.65 11.88 1.92
N TYR A 141 8.10 10.64 1.99
CA TYR A 141 8.91 10.17 3.11
C TYR A 141 10.39 10.40 2.80
N ASP A 142 11.18 10.73 3.82
CA ASP A 142 12.62 10.50 3.76
C ASP A 142 12.92 9.09 4.24
N ARG A 143 13.75 8.37 3.47
CA ARG A 143 14.44 7.19 3.99
C ARG A 143 15.47 7.68 5.00
N PHE A 144 15.15 7.63 6.29
CA PHE A 144 16.16 7.77 7.34
C PHE A 144 16.82 6.43 7.61
N ALA A 145 18.15 6.40 7.66
CA ALA A 145 18.88 5.31 8.29
C ALA A 145 18.42 5.24 9.75
N VAL A 146 17.81 4.12 10.13
CA VAL A 146 17.27 3.96 11.46
C VAL A 146 18.45 3.79 12.42
N GLY A 147 18.80 4.86 13.15
CA GLY A 147 19.51 4.73 14.41
C GLY A 147 18.68 3.81 15.32
N GLY A 148 19.33 2.77 15.84
CA GLY A 148 18.70 1.57 16.42
C GLY A 148 17.44 1.81 17.23
N GLN A 149 16.38 1.05 16.95
CA GLN A 149 15.16 1.12 17.74
C GLN A 149 15.18 0.11 18.89
N ARG A 150 14.90 0.64 20.09
CA ARG A 150 14.44 -0.13 21.23
C ARG A 150 13.10 -0.79 20.88
N SER A 151 12.98 -2.08 21.19
CA SER A 151 11.72 -2.81 21.05
C SER A 151 10.71 -2.33 22.10
N HIS A 152 9.44 -2.22 21.72
CA HIS A 152 8.33 -2.04 22.68
C HIS A 152 7.86 -3.40 23.25
N ASN A 153 8.78 -4.35 23.45
CA ASN A 153 8.46 -5.51 24.28
C ASN A 153 8.47 -5.04 25.73
N VAL A 154 7.28 -5.04 26.35
CA VAL A 154 7.06 -4.77 27.78
C VAL A 154 7.88 -5.72 28.69
N GLY A 155 8.47 -6.79 28.14
CA GLY A 155 9.34 -7.73 28.85
C GLY A 155 10.85 -7.42 28.85
N SER A 156 11.35 -6.40 28.14
CA SER A 156 12.77 -6.00 28.22
C SER A 156 12.94 -4.78 29.11
N ALA A 157 12.69 -4.96 30.41
CA ALA A 157 13.01 -3.98 31.44
C ALA A 157 14.53 -3.92 31.66
N VAL A 158 15.24 -3.18 30.82
CA VAL A 158 16.55 -2.65 31.22
C VAL A 158 16.27 -1.35 31.96
N ARG A 159 16.19 -1.45 33.29
CA ARG A 159 16.16 -0.33 34.23
C ARG A 159 17.34 0.61 33.97
N TRP A 160 17.06 1.84 33.54
CA TRP A 160 17.89 3.00 33.87
C TRP A 160 16.99 4.19 34.19
N PRO A 161 17.41 5.08 35.11
CA PRO A 161 16.53 6.08 35.70
C PRO A 161 16.20 7.16 34.68
N ALA A 162 14.97 7.67 34.78
CA ALA A 162 14.52 8.86 34.08
C ALA A 162 15.50 10.02 34.33
N ARG A 163 15.92 10.70 33.26
CA ARG A 163 16.39 12.08 33.34
C ARG A 163 15.43 12.93 32.54
N VAL A 164 14.57 13.61 33.27
CA VAL A 164 13.88 14.82 32.83
C VAL A 164 14.92 15.93 32.90
N ASP A 165 14.98 16.72 31.84
CA ASP A 165 15.84 17.90 31.73
C ASP A 165 15.13 19.09 32.42
N SER A 166 15.78 19.67 33.43
CA SER A 166 15.47 20.99 33.98
C SER A 166 16.63 21.43 34.88
N GLY A 167 17.63 22.09 34.26
CA GLY A 167 18.81 22.66 34.92
C GLY A 167 20.13 22.04 34.45
#